data_AF-A0A0D3CWX4-F1
#
_entry.id   AF-A0A0D3CWX4-F1
#
_cell.length_a   1.000
_cell.length_b   1.000
_cell.length_c   1.000
_cell.angle_alpha   90.00
_cell.angle_beta   90.00
_cell.angle_gamma   90.00
#
_symmetry.space_group_name_H-M   'P 1'
#
loop_
_entity.id
_entity.type
_entity.pdbx_description
1 polymer ?
#
loop_
_entity_poly.entity_id
_entity_poly.type
_entity_poly.pdbx_seq_one_letter_code
_entity_poly.pdbx_strand_id
1 'polypeptide(L)'
;LLSTYWANDKTVRKALQINEESIGEWIRCNLDIPYNHDIVSSVPYHKNNSISGYRSLIFSGDHDMAVPYLGTQAWIRSLNYSIIDDWRPWMINDQIAGEVGTRQSINQRKVLSCSKGGSVANLCKRVN
;
A
#
# COMPACT_ATOMS: atom_id res chain seq x y z
N LEU A 1 -11.36 9.78 -17.47
CA LEU A 1 -10.68 8.46 -17.46
C LEU A 1 -11.64 7.40 -17.97
N LEU A 2 -11.15 6.33 -18.61
CA LEU A 2 -12.00 5.21 -19.08
C LEU A 2 -12.85 4.62 -17.95
N SER A 3 -12.35 4.62 -16.71
CA SER A 3 -13.09 4.19 -15.52
C SER A 3 -14.40 4.96 -15.30
N THR A 4 -14.43 6.26 -15.61
CA THR A 4 -15.63 7.10 -15.44
C THR A 4 -16.72 6.70 -16.41
N TYR A 5 -16.37 6.43 -17.68
CA TYR A 5 -17.35 5.95 -18.66
C TYR A 5 -17.86 4.57 -18.29
N TRP A 6 -16.97 3.65 -17.94
CA TRP A 6 -17.33 2.29 -17.55
C TRP A 6 -18.23 2.26 -16.30
N ALA A 7 -17.85 3.00 -15.24
CA ALA A 7 -18.61 3.00 -13.99
C ALA A 7 -19.98 3.69 -14.10
N ASN A 8 -20.16 4.58 -15.07
CA ASN A 8 -21.43 5.28 -15.32
C ASN A 8 -22.29 4.64 -16.40
N ASP A 9 -21.81 3.61 -17.08
CA ASP A 9 -22.63 2.85 -18.02
C ASP A 9 -23.80 2.16 -17.29
N LYS A 10 -25.02 2.30 -17.83
CA LYS A 10 -26.23 1.79 -17.20
C LYS A 10 -26.20 0.27 -17.03
N THR A 11 -25.62 -0.46 -18.00
CA THR A 11 -25.54 -1.92 -17.95
C THR A 11 -24.58 -2.36 -16.86
N VAL A 12 -23.45 -1.65 -16.70
CA VAL A 12 -22.50 -1.89 -15.60
C VAL A 12 -23.14 -1.59 -14.25
N ARG A 13 -23.83 -0.45 -14.11
CA ARG A 13 -24.51 -0.07 -12.87
C ARG A 13 -25.60 -1.07 -12.47
N LYS A 14 -26.39 -1.54 -13.44
CA LYS A 14 -27.38 -2.60 -13.23
C LYS A 14 -26.73 -3.91 -12.80
N ALA A 15 -25.62 -4.31 -13.43
CA ALA A 15 -24.89 -5.53 -13.08
C ALA A 15 -24.28 -5.47 -11.67
N LEU A 16 -23.82 -4.30 -11.25
CA LEU A 16 -23.32 -4.03 -9.89
C LEU A 16 -24.43 -3.73 -8.87
N GLN A 17 -25.69 -3.83 -9.28
CA GLN A 17 -26.87 -3.60 -8.43
C GLN A 17 -26.91 -2.19 -7.81
N ILE A 18 -26.40 -1.20 -8.54
CA ILE A 18 -26.52 0.21 -8.14
C ILE A 18 -27.93 0.69 -8.45
N ASN A 19 -28.68 1.09 -7.42
CA ASN A 19 -29.99 1.69 -7.58
C ASN A 19 -29.88 2.98 -8.43
N GLU A 20 -30.76 3.13 -9.42
CA GLU A 20 -30.78 4.33 -10.29
C GLU A 20 -31.10 5.61 -9.50
N GLU A 21 -31.78 5.49 -8.36
CA GLU A 21 -32.15 6.61 -7.49
C GLU A 21 -31.11 6.93 -6.39
N SER A 22 -30.07 6.10 -6.20
CA SER A 22 -29.18 6.26 -5.02
C SER A 22 -28.14 7.36 -5.19
N ILE A 23 -27.24 7.19 -6.15
CA ILE A 23 -26.12 8.10 -6.43
C ILE A 23 -26.23 8.52 -7.89
N GLY A 24 -25.97 9.80 -8.16
CA GLY A 24 -25.93 10.35 -9.52
C GLY A 24 -24.73 9.84 -10.32
N GLU A 25 -23.96 10.75 -10.91
CA GLU A 25 -22.73 10.37 -11.60
C GLU A 25 -21.68 9.85 -10.61
N TRP A 26 -21.12 8.68 -10.91
CA TRP A 26 -19.94 8.18 -10.22
C TRP A 26 -18.72 9.01 -10.61
N ILE A 27 -18.03 9.54 -9.60
CA ILE A 27 -16.77 10.27 -9.76
C ILE A 27 -15.65 9.54 -9.04
N ARG A 28 -14.45 9.51 -9.63
CA ARG A 28 -13.32 8.74 -9.11
C ARG A 28 -12.80 9.26 -7.77
N CYS A 29 -12.69 10.57 -7.64
CA CYS A 29 -12.22 11.24 -6.42
C CYS A 29 -13.17 12.41 -6.13
N ASN A 30 -13.92 12.32 -5.05
CA ASN A 30 -14.71 13.45 -4.55
C ASN A 30 -13.87 14.22 -3.52
N LEU A 31 -13.35 15.38 -3.91
CA LEU A 31 -12.51 16.22 -3.05
C LEU A 31 -13.32 17.17 -2.16
N ASP A 32 -14.64 17.24 -2.34
CA ASP A 32 -15.52 18.12 -1.58
C ASP A 32 -16.00 17.50 -0.26
N ILE A 33 -15.61 16.25 0.01
CA ILE A 33 -15.94 15.58 1.27
C ILE A 33 -15.18 16.28 2.41
N PRO A 34 -15.87 16.82 3.43
CA PRO A 34 -15.20 17.43 4.57
C PRO A 34 -14.30 16.42 5.26
N TYR A 35 -13.00 16.69 5.27
CA TYR A 35 -12.00 15.82 5.88
C TYR A 35 -11.05 16.64 6.75
N ASN A 36 -10.84 16.18 7.99
CA ASN A 36 -9.90 16.78 8.91
C ASN A 36 -8.56 16.04 8.84
N HIS A 37 -7.47 16.76 8.56
CA HIS A 37 -6.13 16.20 8.50
C HIS A 37 -5.44 16.23 9.87
N ASP A 38 -6.03 15.57 10.86
CA ASP A 38 -5.55 15.54 12.24
C ASP A 38 -4.48 14.47 12.53
N ILE A 39 -4.30 13.51 11.62
CA ILE A 39 -3.24 12.51 11.70
C ILE A 39 -1.96 13.02 11.04
N VAL A 40 -1.04 13.52 11.85
CA VAL A 40 0.28 14.02 11.38
C VAL A 40 1.22 12.89 10.96
N SER A 41 1.14 11.72 11.60
CA SER A 41 2.02 10.59 11.31
C SER A 41 1.37 9.25 11.62
N SER A 42 1.57 8.28 10.72
CA SER A 42 1.13 6.90 10.90
C SER A 42 2.11 6.05 11.72
N VAL A 43 3.32 6.55 12.01
CA VAL A 43 4.38 5.78 12.70
C VAL A 43 3.92 5.19 14.04
N PRO A 44 3.26 5.93 14.95
CA PRO A 44 2.83 5.39 16.24
C PRO A 44 1.83 4.22 16.09
N TYR A 45 0.92 4.33 15.12
CA TYR A 45 -0.08 3.30 14.84
C TYR A 45 0.57 2.02 14.32
N HIS A 46 1.56 2.13 13.41
CA HIS A 46 2.32 0.96 12.94
C HIS A 46 3.18 0.32 14.04
N LYS A 47 3.73 1.12 14.97
CA LYS A 47 4.39 0.60 16.17
C LYS A 47 3.41 -0.20 17.03
N ASN A 48 2.22 0.34 17.29
CA ASN A 48 1.20 -0.35 18.08
C ASN A 48 0.71 -1.65 17.41
N ASN A 49 0.49 -1.63 16.09
CA ASN A 49 0.11 -2.81 15.33
C ASN A 49 1.20 -3.89 15.38
N SER A 50 2.46 -3.48 15.25
CA SER A 50 3.58 -4.38 15.44
C SER A 50 3.52 -4.97 16.84
N ILE A 51 3.38 -4.14 17.89
CA ILE A 51 3.25 -4.57 19.29
C ILE A 51 2.12 -5.59 19.50
N SER A 52 1.03 -5.43 18.78
CA SER A 52 -0.13 -6.33 18.84
C SER A 52 0.07 -7.63 18.05
N GLY A 53 1.24 -7.80 17.42
CA GLY A 53 1.62 -9.00 16.67
C GLY A 53 1.07 -9.04 15.24
N TYR A 54 0.70 -7.90 14.65
CA TYR A 54 0.32 -7.82 13.24
C TYR A 54 1.55 -7.75 12.34
N ARG A 55 1.55 -8.56 11.28
CA ARG A 55 2.56 -8.47 10.22
C ARG A 55 2.19 -7.30 9.30
N SER A 56 3.19 -6.55 8.89
CA SER A 56 3.04 -5.42 7.98
C SER A 56 3.88 -5.65 6.72
N LEU A 57 3.36 -5.19 5.58
CA LEU A 57 4.05 -5.11 4.31
C LEU A 57 4.03 -3.66 3.87
N ILE A 58 5.20 -3.05 3.71
CA ILE A 58 5.34 -1.68 3.22
C ILE A 58 5.98 -1.76 1.83
N PHE A 59 5.29 -1.21 0.83
CA PHE A 59 5.78 -1.17 -0.55
C PHE A 59 5.71 0.25 -1.11
N SER A 60 6.63 0.59 -2.02
CA SER A 60 6.64 1.88 -2.70
C SER A 60 7.20 1.71 -4.12
N GLY A 61 6.56 2.39 -5.08
CA GLY A 61 7.03 2.48 -6.46
C GLY A 61 8.20 3.46 -6.56
N ASP A 62 9.25 3.07 -7.26
CA ASP A 62 10.47 3.86 -7.43
C ASP A 62 10.30 5.09 -8.33
N HIS A 63 9.26 5.10 -9.18
CA HIS A 63 8.90 6.21 -10.06
C HIS A 63 7.75 7.10 -9.54
N ASP A 64 7.23 6.84 -8.33
CA ASP A 64 6.21 7.72 -7.74
C ASP A 64 6.88 9.02 -7.25
N MET A 65 6.48 10.16 -7.83
CA MET A 65 6.96 11.47 -7.42
C MET A 65 6.08 12.12 -6.35
N ALA A 66 4.82 11.70 -6.19
CA ALA A 66 3.91 12.25 -5.19
C ALA A 66 4.24 11.71 -3.79
N VAL A 67 4.58 10.42 -3.69
CA VAL A 67 5.10 9.80 -2.47
C VAL A 67 6.39 9.01 -2.80
N PRO A 68 7.54 9.70 -2.88
CA PRO A 68 8.79 9.06 -3.29
C PRO A 68 9.21 7.94 -2.34
N TYR A 69 9.75 6.87 -2.90
CA TYR A 69 10.22 5.71 -2.12
C TYR A 69 11.27 6.08 -1.07
N LEU A 70 12.06 7.13 -1.28
CA LEU A 70 13.00 7.67 -0.29
C LEU A 70 12.29 8.16 0.97
N GLY A 71 11.11 8.78 0.83
CA GLY A 71 10.25 9.16 1.95
C GLY A 71 9.78 7.93 2.72
N THR A 72 9.36 6.88 2.02
CA THR A 72 9.00 5.59 2.64
C THR A 72 10.20 4.95 3.36
N GLN A 73 11.42 5.04 2.81
CA GLN A 73 12.63 4.56 3.49
C GLN A 73 12.89 5.31 4.80
N ALA A 74 12.80 6.64 4.77
CA ALA A 74 12.96 7.47 5.97
C ALA A 74 11.89 7.12 7.02
N TRP A 75 10.65 6.95 6.59
CA TRP A 75 9.55 6.51 7.44
C TRP A 75 9.83 5.14 8.08
N ILE A 76 10.30 4.14 7.32
CA ILE A 76 10.65 2.81 7.86
C ILE A 76 11.80 2.92 8.89
N ARG A 77 12.82 3.74 8.61
CA ARG A 77 13.94 3.97 9.55
C ARG A 77 13.43 4.57 10.87
N SER A 78 12.42 5.44 10.83
CA SER A 78 11.83 6.05 12.04
C SER A 78 11.11 5.06 12.98
N LEU A 79 10.76 3.87 12.49
CA LEU A 79 10.23 2.79 13.34
C LEU A 79 11.27 2.26 14.34
N ASN A 80 12.56 2.44 14.05
CA ASN A 80 13.68 1.95 14.84
C ASN A 80 13.64 0.43 15.09
N TYR A 81 13.40 -0.33 14.02
CA TYR A 81 13.41 -1.79 14.03
C TYR A 81 14.77 -2.33 13.60
N SER A 82 15.16 -3.47 14.15
CA SER A 82 16.39 -4.17 13.78
C SER A 82 16.31 -4.72 12.36
N ILE A 83 17.46 -4.75 11.69
CA ILE A 83 17.62 -5.36 10.37
C ILE A 83 17.72 -6.88 10.56
N ILE A 84 16.84 -7.63 9.88
CA ILE A 84 16.89 -9.09 9.84
C ILE A 84 17.43 -9.59 8.51
N ASP A 85 17.00 -8.96 7.42
CA ASP A 85 17.51 -9.19 6.06
C ASP A 85 17.75 -7.80 5.46
N ASP A 86 18.94 -7.58 4.89
CA ASP A 86 19.21 -6.29 4.26
C ASP A 86 18.59 -6.23 2.86
N TRP A 87 18.65 -5.06 2.23
CA TRP A 87 18.08 -4.87 0.90
C TRP A 87 18.75 -5.80 -0.11
N ARG A 88 17.92 -6.55 -0.83
CA ARG A 88 18.34 -7.45 -1.91
C ARG A 88 17.33 -7.42 -3.05
N PRO A 89 17.73 -7.71 -4.29
CA PRO A 89 16.77 -7.82 -5.39
C PRO A 89 15.74 -8.92 -5.12
N TRP A 90 14.52 -8.70 -5.58
CA TRP A 90 13.48 -9.72 -5.70
C TRP A 90 13.08 -9.85 -7.17
N MET A 91 12.83 -11.10 -7.59
CA MET A 91 12.74 -11.46 -9.00
C MET A 91 11.36 -12.01 -9.35
N ILE A 92 10.87 -11.69 -10.55
CA ILE A 92 9.75 -12.37 -11.21
C ILE A 92 10.22 -12.77 -12.61
N ASN A 93 10.06 -14.04 -12.98
CA ASN A 93 10.45 -14.54 -14.31
C ASN A 93 11.88 -14.12 -14.70
N ASP A 94 12.84 -14.30 -13.78
CA ASP A 94 14.25 -13.93 -13.94
C ASP A 94 14.53 -12.45 -14.23
N GLN A 95 13.55 -11.57 -13.95
CA GLN A 95 13.71 -10.13 -14.03
C GLN A 95 13.62 -9.49 -12.64
N ILE A 96 14.44 -8.48 -12.40
CA ILE A 96 14.38 -7.68 -11.17
C ILE A 96 13.04 -6.96 -11.16
N ALA A 97 12.17 -7.37 -10.23
CA ALA A 97 10.91 -6.70 -9.98
C ALA A 97 11.05 -5.56 -8.96
N GLY A 98 12.12 -5.58 -8.16
CA GLY A 98 12.53 -4.52 -7.25
C GLY A 98 13.52 -5.00 -6.20
N GLU A 99 13.56 -4.33 -5.05
CA GLU A 99 14.36 -4.67 -3.86
C GLU A 99 13.47 -4.99 -2.66
N VAL A 100 13.86 -5.94 -1.83
CA VAL A 100 13.17 -6.31 -0.59
C VAL A 100 14.16 -6.33 0.56
N GLY A 101 13.73 -5.91 1.73
CA GLY A 101 14.48 -5.97 2.97
C GLY A 101 13.53 -6.29 4.12
N THR A 102 14.07 -6.81 5.22
CA THR A 102 13.27 -7.27 6.35
C THR A 102 13.72 -6.59 7.64
N ARG A 103 12.75 -6.17 8.45
CA ARG A 103 12.96 -5.51 9.74
C ARG A 103 12.15 -6.22 10.83
N GLN A 104 12.59 -6.13 12.08
CA GLN A 104 11.87 -6.72 13.21
C GLN A 104 12.01 -5.84 14.45
N SER A 105 10.91 -5.69 15.20
CA SER A 105 10.96 -5.05 16.50
C SER A 105 11.72 -5.94 17.48
N ILE A 106 12.71 -5.37 18.19
CA ILE A 106 13.60 -6.09 19.14
C ILE A 106 12.79 -6.86 20.20
N ASN A 107 11.63 -6.32 20.58
CA ASN A 107 10.83 -6.89 21.66
C ASN A 107 9.85 -7.98 21.20
N GLN A 108 9.85 -8.38 19.91
CA GLN A 108 8.80 -9.24 19.36
C GLN A 108 9.23 -10.23 18.29
N ARG A 109 8.61 -11.42 18.31
CA ARG A 109 8.91 -12.54 17.41
C ARG A 109 8.35 -12.41 15.98
N LYS A 110 7.70 -11.30 15.60
CA LYS A 110 7.07 -11.13 14.27
C LYS A 110 7.73 -10.05 13.42
N VAL A 111 7.80 -10.35 12.13
CA VAL A 111 8.65 -9.70 11.13
C VAL A 111 7.86 -8.68 10.31
N LEU A 112 8.50 -7.54 10.01
CA LEU A 112 8.08 -6.54 9.04
C LEU A 112 8.85 -6.78 7.73
N SER A 113 8.15 -7.10 6.64
CA SER A 113 8.77 -7.22 5.31
C SER A 113 8.57 -5.93 4.54
N CYS A 114 9.66 -5.35 4.04
CA CYS A 114 9.67 -4.08 3.32
C CYS A 114 10.08 -4.32 1.88
N SER A 115 9.28 -3.90 0.91
CA SER A 115 9.58 -4.02 -0.52
C SER A 115 9.68 -2.64 -1.19
N LYS A 116 10.46 -2.52 -2.24
CA LYS A 116 10.61 -1.34 -3.10
C LYS A 116 10.68 -1.82 -4.53
N GLY A 117 10.06 -1.11 -5.46
CA GLY A 117 10.01 -1.57 -6.85
C GLY A 117 9.07 -2.75 -6.99
N GLY A 118 8.01 -2.54 -7.79
CA GLY A 118 7.00 -3.54 -8.07
C GLY A 118 5.62 -2.92 -8.26
N SER A 119 4.97 -3.27 -9.37
CA SER A 119 3.53 -3.06 -9.54
C SER A 119 2.75 -3.84 -8.48
N VAL A 120 1.70 -3.24 -7.91
CA VAL A 120 0.79 -3.84 -6.90
C VAL A 120 0.25 -5.21 -7.34
N ALA A 121 0.26 -5.50 -8.64
CA ALA A 121 -0.27 -6.73 -9.24
C ALA A 121 0.35 -8.05 -8.73
N ASN A 122 1.57 -8.05 -8.18
CA ASN A 122 2.30 -9.32 -7.94
C ASN A 122 2.61 -9.66 -6.47
N LEU A 123 2.26 -8.83 -5.48
CA LEU A 123 2.52 -9.12 -4.06
C LEU A 123 1.60 -10.21 -3.47
N CYS A 124 0.52 -10.59 -4.16
CA CYS A 124 -0.48 -11.56 -3.71
C CYS A 124 -0.49 -12.89 -4.49
N LYS A 125 0.53 -13.20 -5.31
CA LYS A 125 0.69 -14.59 -5.79
C LYS A 125 1.30 -15.40 -4.66
N ARG A 126 0.48 -16.24 -4.02
CA ARG A 126 0.97 -17.30 -3.11
C ARG A 126 2.05 -18.08 -3.86
N VAL A 127 3.25 -18.09 -3.30
CA VAL A 127 4.24 -19.11 -3.62
C VAL A 127 3.70 -20.40 -3.00
N ASN A 128 3.40 -21.40 -3.84
CA ASN A 128 3.04 -22.75 -3.41
C ASN A 128 4.27 -23.45 -2.82
#